data_AF-A0A954RCV3-F1
#
_entry.id   AF-A0A954RCV3-F1
#
_cell.length_a   1.000
_cell.length_b   1.000
_cell.length_c   1.000
_cell.angle_alpha   90.00
_cell.angle_beta   90.00
_cell.angle_gamma   90.00
#
_symmetry.space_group_name_H-M   'P 1'
#
loop_
_entity.id
_entity.type
_entity.pdbx_description
1 polymer ?
#
loop_
_entity_poly.entity_id
_entity_poly.type
_entity_poly.pdbx_seq_one_letter_code
_entity_poly.pdbx_strand_id
1 'polypeptide(L)'
;PEQLRTRFAAGDAYWFGVTAFEFAPGQIASVHRDLVAGLRDLGETAGDSREAIGGNFEVAGSRDLVTDHEIDNSELTPIPSTWFHEQINRSYRVDPLVIRFCSPLRCSRAESDQSLSHHYLDSDAFDLQILAKRIVNRCRKLGIERWEPDYFQRLSLGNVVRNDLVWLDVSYGANHDRTTLGGAVGEVAIADVHPDFAQLLAVAQPLHFGENVKFGFGRYYLPQTNDADHFCRRSMSLIDVAFKPEQVHRLAAKYRLPPNQLSEAVAECRRGSYRPQECHRIDYSSVNGETREFTIPRSLDRALQEAIQDTIEHGLREFVESSSFANNCGLAIDKANDWISEIPQGMYDWTVDAELLGFVDSIDHDRLRVKMSAYIADPLTEQLIMNWIKSGAPHTERGLPGGSALSPALGLVCLDQLAEEAHKREAMLIRIGKEFLIGFSEQARANELYISAVTTAQSLLLTLNAERTGLLDTRLPFRFLGCEFSFKGAWTTNYPAAPVHLDARRANKRFQRKRI
;
A
#
# COMPACT_ATOMS: atom_id res chain seq x y z
N PRO A 1 -6.48 -13.92 1.57
CA PRO A 1 -6.74 -12.64 0.87
C PRO A 1 -5.54 -12.25 -0.01
N GLU A 2 -5.76 -12.12 -1.31
CA GLU A 2 -4.77 -11.52 -2.20
C GLU A 2 -4.92 -9.99 -2.10
N GLN A 3 -3.86 -9.26 -1.74
CA GLN A 3 -3.93 -7.79 -1.56
C GLN A 3 -4.51 -7.10 -2.81
N LEU A 4 -5.26 -6.02 -2.63
CA LEU A 4 -6.01 -5.30 -3.69
C LEU A 4 -7.08 -6.10 -4.44
N ARG A 5 -7.26 -7.40 -4.16
CA ARG A 5 -8.33 -8.20 -4.74
C ARG A 5 -9.42 -8.44 -3.71
N THR A 6 -10.39 -7.54 -3.69
CA THR A 6 -11.50 -7.54 -2.74
C THR A 6 -12.74 -8.27 -3.26
N ARG A 7 -12.78 -8.62 -4.56
CA ARG A 7 -13.89 -9.33 -5.20
C ARG A 7 -13.37 -10.45 -6.08
N PHE A 8 -14.07 -11.59 -6.02
CA PHE A 8 -13.87 -12.74 -6.90
C PHE A 8 -15.13 -12.93 -7.74
N ALA A 9 -14.95 -13.14 -9.05
CA ALA A 9 -16.04 -13.52 -9.94
C ALA A 9 -16.16 -15.04 -10.02
N ALA A 10 -17.32 -15.55 -10.49
CA ALA A 10 -17.43 -16.97 -10.79
C ALA A 10 -16.36 -17.39 -11.83
N GLY A 11 -15.66 -18.49 -11.56
CA GLY A 11 -14.54 -18.98 -12.40
C GLY A 11 -13.18 -18.34 -12.11
N ASP A 12 -13.10 -17.36 -11.21
CA ASP A 12 -11.83 -16.84 -10.76
C ASP A 12 -11.05 -17.89 -9.95
N ALA A 13 -9.76 -18.06 -10.26
CA ALA A 13 -8.88 -18.87 -9.43
C ALA A 13 -8.49 -18.16 -8.12
N TYR A 14 -8.24 -18.95 -7.09
CA TYR A 14 -7.70 -18.54 -5.80
C TYR A 14 -6.76 -19.62 -5.24
N TRP A 15 -5.65 -19.19 -4.62
CA TRP A 15 -4.70 -20.08 -3.96
C TRP A 15 -4.64 -19.74 -2.47
N PHE A 16 -4.55 -20.78 -1.64
CA PHE A 16 -4.09 -20.66 -0.27
C PHE A 16 -2.95 -21.67 -0.07
N GLY A 17 -2.01 -21.33 0.80
CA GLY A 17 -0.83 -22.14 1.08
C GLY A 17 -0.93 -22.82 2.43
N VAL A 18 -0.38 -24.02 2.51
CA VAL A 18 -0.22 -24.75 3.77
C VAL A 18 1.26 -25.10 3.91
N THR A 19 1.91 -24.58 4.95
CA THR A 19 3.23 -25.06 5.37
C THR A 19 3.03 -26.14 6.41
N ALA A 20 3.54 -27.35 6.13
CA ALA A 20 3.52 -28.46 7.06
C ALA A 20 4.93 -28.74 7.60
N PHE A 21 5.00 -29.26 8.82
CA PHE A 21 6.24 -29.65 9.49
C PHE A 21 6.08 -31.09 9.98
N GLU A 22 7.05 -31.94 9.68
CA GLU A 22 6.99 -33.37 9.97
C GLU A 22 8.29 -33.87 10.60
N PHE A 23 8.15 -34.72 11.62
CA PHE A 23 9.27 -35.36 12.32
C PHE A 23 9.56 -36.77 11.80
N ALA A 24 8.59 -37.42 11.14
CA ALA A 24 8.68 -38.77 10.60
C ALA A 24 8.04 -38.82 9.21
N PRO A 25 8.77 -39.20 8.14
CA PRO A 25 8.28 -39.12 6.76
C PRO A 25 6.91 -39.79 6.53
N GLY A 26 6.03 -39.13 5.75
CA GLY A 26 4.85 -39.74 5.12
C GLY A 26 3.49 -39.46 5.78
N GLN A 27 3.43 -38.82 6.94
CA GLN A 27 2.19 -38.34 7.56
C GLN A 27 1.59 -37.16 6.81
N ILE A 28 2.40 -36.20 6.35
CA ILE A 28 1.89 -35.01 5.65
C ILE A 28 1.17 -35.42 4.36
N ALA A 29 1.65 -36.44 3.65
CA ALA A 29 0.98 -36.94 2.45
C ALA A 29 -0.46 -37.42 2.75
N SER A 30 -0.71 -38.02 3.92
CA SER A 30 -2.07 -38.37 4.35
C SER A 30 -2.90 -37.15 4.71
N VAL A 31 -2.32 -36.21 5.47
CA VAL A 31 -3.00 -34.97 5.86
C VAL A 31 -3.40 -34.15 4.63
N HIS A 32 -2.53 -34.09 3.61
CA HIS A 32 -2.83 -33.44 2.34
C HIS A 32 -4.02 -34.10 1.62
N ARG A 33 -4.03 -35.43 1.51
CA ARG A 33 -5.16 -36.16 0.90
C ARG A 33 -6.47 -35.88 1.63
N ASP A 34 -6.47 -35.97 2.96
CA ASP A 34 -7.66 -35.75 3.79
C ASP A 34 -8.13 -34.28 3.69
N LEU A 35 -7.21 -33.32 3.66
CA LEU A 35 -7.52 -31.90 3.47
C LEU A 35 -8.14 -31.63 2.10
N VAL A 36 -7.56 -32.16 1.02
CA VAL A 36 -8.10 -32.00 -0.34
C VAL A 36 -9.47 -32.65 -0.46
N ALA A 37 -9.67 -33.84 0.11
CA ALA A 37 -10.97 -34.50 0.14
C ALA A 37 -12.02 -33.67 0.91
N GLY A 38 -11.68 -33.17 2.10
CA GLY A 38 -12.56 -32.33 2.89
C GLY A 38 -12.91 -31.00 2.22
N LEU A 39 -11.98 -30.39 1.50
CA LEU A 39 -12.25 -29.17 0.73
C LEU A 39 -13.15 -29.41 -0.48
N ARG A 40 -13.02 -30.57 -1.16
CA ARG A 40 -13.93 -30.96 -2.23
C ARG A 40 -15.36 -31.15 -1.70
N ASP A 41 -15.49 -31.86 -0.60
CA ASP A 41 -16.79 -32.05 0.09
C ASP A 41 -17.43 -30.72 0.51
N LEU A 42 -16.63 -29.81 1.08
CA LEU A 42 -17.08 -28.46 1.43
C LEU A 42 -17.49 -27.63 0.20
N GLY A 43 -16.80 -27.78 -0.92
CA GLY A 43 -17.12 -27.11 -2.19
C GLY A 43 -18.45 -27.60 -2.80
N GLU A 44 -18.84 -28.85 -2.55
CA GLU A 44 -20.10 -29.45 -3.02
C GLU A 44 -21.27 -29.23 -2.06
N THR A 45 -21.00 -29.10 -0.76
CA THR A 45 -22.03 -28.94 0.27
C THR A 45 -22.68 -27.55 0.15
N ALA A 46 -24.00 -27.50 -0.02
CA ALA A 46 -24.74 -26.24 -0.12
C ALA A 46 -24.45 -25.35 1.11
N GLY A 47 -23.79 -24.20 0.88
CA GLY A 47 -23.43 -23.28 1.95
C GLY A 47 -24.66 -22.68 2.62
N ASP A 48 -24.60 -22.55 3.95
CA ASP A 48 -25.51 -21.64 4.65
C ASP A 48 -25.15 -20.20 4.23
N SER A 49 -26.16 -19.36 4.01
CA SER A 49 -26.04 -17.94 3.66
C SER A 49 -25.13 -17.11 4.59
N ARG A 50 -24.76 -17.67 5.75
CA ARG A 50 -23.90 -17.06 6.78
C ARG A 50 -22.42 -17.44 6.66
N GLU A 51 -22.06 -18.48 5.91
CA GLU A 51 -20.67 -18.92 5.77
C GLU A 51 -20.06 -18.42 4.46
N ALA A 52 -18.84 -17.88 4.53
CA ALA A 52 -18.16 -17.32 3.35
C ALA A 52 -17.61 -18.39 2.39
N ILE A 53 -17.48 -19.64 2.86
CA ILE A 53 -16.86 -20.76 2.15
C ILE A 53 -17.77 -21.98 2.32
N GLY A 54 -18.38 -22.45 1.22
CA GLY A 54 -19.27 -23.60 1.21
C GLY A 54 -20.20 -23.58 -0.01
N GLY A 55 -20.15 -24.63 -0.84
CA GLY A 55 -21.03 -24.75 -2.00
C GLY A 55 -20.76 -23.75 -3.14
N ASN A 56 -19.65 -23.03 -3.09
CA ASN A 56 -19.35 -21.88 -3.96
C ASN A 56 -17.95 -21.91 -4.60
N PHE A 57 -17.24 -23.03 -4.54
CA PHE A 57 -15.93 -23.21 -5.16
C PHE A 57 -15.70 -24.67 -5.56
N GLU A 58 -14.77 -24.89 -6.49
CA GLU A 58 -14.26 -26.21 -6.86
C GLU A 58 -12.76 -26.30 -6.55
N VAL A 59 -12.30 -27.48 -6.09
CA VAL A 59 -10.87 -27.71 -5.86
C VAL A 59 -10.24 -28.19 -7.17
N ALA A 60 -9.63 -27.24 -7.90
CA ALA A 60 -8.97 -27.52 -9.18
C ALA A 60 -7.77 -28.48 -9.05
N GLY A 61 -7.00 -28.39 -7.96
CA GLY A 61 -5.80 -29.21 -7.75
C GLY A 61 -4.95 -28.69 -6.59
N SER A 62 -3.78 -29.28 -6.43
CA SER A 62 -2.80 -28.89 -5.41
C SER A 62 -1.37 -28.99 -5.94
N ARG A 63 -0.52 -28.06 -5.56
CA ARG A 63 0.84 -27.93 -6.09
C ARG A 63 1.88 -27.94 -4.97
N ASP A 64 2.97 -28.65 -5.18
CA ASP A 64 4.13 -28.62 -4.30
C ASP A 64 4.91 -27.32 -4.59
N LEU A 65 5.02 -26.44 -3.59
CA LEU A 65 5.69 -25.14 -3.74
C LEU A 65 7.21 -25.25 -3.88
N VAL A 66 7.81 -26.40 -3.55
CA VAL A 66 9.26 -26.60 -3.68
C VAL A 66 9.63 -27.02 -5.11
N THR A 67 8.82 -27.86 -5.75
CA THR A 67 9.06 -28.34 -7.12
C THR A 67 8.24 -27.61 -8.19
N ASP A 68 7.23 -26.84 -7.77
CA ASP A 68 6.22 -26.23 -8.65
C ASP A 68 5.48 -27.27 -9.52
N HIS A 69 5.35 -28.51 -9.03
CA HIS A 69 4.64 -29.60 -9.71
C HIS A 69 3.32 -29.94 -9.01
N GLU A 70 2.37 -30.48 -9.76
CA GLU A 70 1.11 -30.96 -9.20
C GLU A 70 1.36 -32.16 -8.28
N ILE A 71 0.65 -32.20 -7.15
CA ILE A 71 0.79 -33.28 -6.16
C ILE A 71 -0.11 -34.44 -6.58
N ASP A 72 0.48 -35.54 -7.04
CA ASP A 72 -0.24 -36.78 -7.41
C ASP A 72 0.04 -37.90 -6.40
N ASN A 73 -0.49 -37.76 -5.18
CA ASN A 73 -0.39 -38.75 -4.09
C ASN A 73 1.04 -39.18 -3.70
N SER A 74 2.07 -38.51 -4.22
CA SER A 74 3.48 -38.71 -3.92
C SER A 74 3.86 -38.04 -2.60
N GLU A 75 5.03 -38.41 -2.06
CA GLU A 75 5.64 -37.65 -0.97
C GLU A 75 5.88 -36.20 -1.41
N LEU A 76 5.62 -35.26 -0.49
CA LEU A 76 5.88 -33.83 -0.72
C LEU A 76 7.37 -33.55 -0.59
N THR A 77 7.87 -32.64 -1.41
CA THR A 77 9.29 -32.29 -1.39
C THR A 77 9.57 -31.35 -0.21
N PRO A 78 10.49 -31.70 0.71
CA PRO A 78 10.86 -30.80 1.79
C PRO A 78 11.67 -29.62 1.26
N ILE A 79 11.57 -28.46 1.92
CA ILE A 79 12.49 -27.35 1.69
C ILE A 79 13.91 -27.84 2.03
N PRO A 80 14.87 -27.78 1.10
CA PRO A 80 16.18 -28.38 1.31
C PRO A 80 16.96 -27.63 2.39
N SER A 81 17.76 -28.35 3.18
CA SER A 81 18.59 -27.73 4.24
C SER A 81 19.59 -26.71 3.68
N THR A 82 20.05 -26.91 2.44
CA THR A 82 20.91 -25.96 1.71
C THR A 82 20.24 -24.60 1.57
N TRP A 83 18.93 -24.56 1.33
CA TRP A 83 18.17 -23.31 1.27
C TRP A 83 18.29 -22.54 2.60
N PHE A 84 18.02 -23.19 3.73
CA PHE A 84 18.18 -22.55 5.05
C PHE A 84 19.62 -22.07 5.29
N HIS A 85 20.63 -22.88 4.94
CA HIS A 85 22.02 -22.48 5.08
C HIS A 85 22.36 -21.23 4.26
N GLU A 86 21.87 -21.13 3.03
CA GLU A 86 22.07 -19.96 2.18
C GLU A 86 21.36 -18.72 2.74
N GLN A 87 20.10 -18.87 3.17
CA GLN A 87 19.34 -17.80 3.80
C GLN A 87 20.08 -17.23 5.00
N ILE A 88 20.56 -18.09 5.90
CA ILE A 88 21.34 -17.69 7.09
C ILE A 88 22.62 -16.98 6.66
N ASN A 89 23.40 -17.60 5.77
CA ASN A 89 24.69 -17.08 5.31
C ASN A 89 24.60 -15.71 4.64
N ARG A 90 23.55 -15.45 3.86
CA ARG A 90 23.32 -14.14 3.24
C ARG A 90 22.85 -13.11 4.26
N SER A 91 21.98 -13.51 5.20
CA SER A 91 21.31 -12.58 6.13
C SER A 91 22.26 -11.83 7.07
N TYR A 92 23.27 -12.49 7.65
CA TYR A 92 24.21 -11.80 8.56
C TYR A 92 25.40 -11.14 7.83
N ARG A 93 25.50 -11.28 6.50
CA ARG A 93 26.55 -10.63 5.67
C ARG A 93 26.09 -9.32 5.06
N VAL A 94 24.83 -8.98 5.24
CA VAL A 94 24.21 -7.75 4.75
C VAL A 94 23.91 -6.86 5.94
N ASP A 95 24.31 -5.60 5.84
CA ASP A 95 24.06 -4.60 6.86
C ASP A 95 23.69 -3.26 6.19
N PRO A 96 22.48 -2.73 6.41
CA PRO A 96 21.40 -3.30 7.23
C PRO A 96 20.64 -4.45 6.53
N LEU A 97 20.22 -5.45 7.31
CA LEU A 97 19.32 -6.51 6.86
C LEU A 97 17.89 -5.97 6.79
N VAL A 98 17.16 -6.24 5.69
CA VAL A 98 15.77 -5.77 5.52
C VAL A 98 14.82 -6.95 5.71
N ILE A 99 13.80 -6.73 6.52
CA ILE A 99 12.64 -7.61 6.70
C ILE A 99 11.48 -6.97 5.96
N ARG A 100 10.89 -7.67 4.98
CA ARG A 100 9.69 -7.22 4.27
C ARG A 100 8.48 -8.06 4.65
N PHE A 101 7.49 -7.43 5.27
CA PHE A 101 6.21 -8.03 5.64
C PHE A 101 5.24 -8.01 4.46
N CYS A 102 4.85 -9.19 4.00
CA CYS A 102 3.96 -9.39 2.84
C CYS A 102 2.50 -9.59 3.23
N SER A 103 2.26 -9.80 4.52
CA SER A 103 0.92 -9.92 5.08
C SER A 103 0.93 -9.20 6.42
N PRO A 104 -0.21 -8.68 6.88
CA PRO A 104 -0.28 -7.98 8.15
C PRO A 104 0.32 -8.79 9.30
N LEU A 105 1.31 -8.22 9.99
CA LEU A 105 1.82 -8.69 11.26
C LEU A 105 1.04 -8.00 12.37
N ARG A 106 0.22 -8.75 13.12
CA ARG A 106 -0.55 -8.16 14.22
C ARG A 106 0.40 -7.74 15.35
N CYS A 107 0.66 -6.46 15.57
CA CYS A 107 1.43 -5.95 16.71
C CYS A 107 0.49 -5.43 17.81
N SER A 108 0.93 -5.47 19.07
CA SER A 108 0.20 -4.85 20.18
C SER A 108 0.14 -3.33 19.95
N ARG A 109 -1.05 -2.74 20.01
CA ARG A 109 -1.26 -1.28 19.93
C ARG A 109 -1.73 -0.76 21.27
N ALA A 110 -1.31 0.45 21.66
CA ALA A 110 -1.87 1.14 22.80
C ALA A 110 -3.40 1.28 22.63
N GLU A 111 -4.17 1.22 23.71
CA GLU A 111 -5.65 1.26 23.63
C GLU A 111 -6.17 2.52 22.91
N SER A 112 -5.45 3.65 23.02
CA SER A 112 -5.75 4.90 22.30
C SER A 112 -5.72 4.77 20.78
N ASP A 113 -4.96 3.80 20.27
CA ASP A 113 -4.68 3.66 18.84
C ASP A 113 -5.55 2.56 18.21
N GLN A 114 -6.33 1.83 19.00
CA GLN A 114 -7.12 0.68 18.52
C GLN A 114 -8.40 1.06 17.79
N SER A 115 -8.91 2.28 17.98
CA SER A 115 -10.14 2.78 17.31
C SER A 115 -9.91 3.30 15.89
N LEU A 116 -8.65 3.45 15.48
CA LEU A 116 -8.28 4.14 14.26
C LEU A 116 -7.79 3.14 13.19
N SER A 117 -8.38 3.24 12.00
CA SER A 117 -7.99 2.47 10.82
C SER A 117 -6.68 3.00 10.24
N HIS A 118 -5.78 2.10 9.83
CA HIS A 118 -4.56 2.39 9.04
C HIS A 118 -3.57 3.42 9.61
N HIS A 119 -2.33 3.05 9.94
CA HIS A 119 -1.35 4.05 10.38
C HIS A 119 0.09 3.70 10.07
N TYR A 120 0.87 4.71 9.76
CA TYR A 120 2.31 4.63 9.75
C TYR A 120 2.80 4.43 11.19
N LEU A 121 3.63 3.41 11.39
CA LEU A 121 4.19 3.03 12.67
C LEU A 121 5.51 3.78 12.86
N ASP A 122 5.65 4.48 13.99
CA ASP A 122 6.93 5.09 14.37
C ASP A 122 8.00 4.02 14.57
N SER A 123 9.28 4.40 14.46
CA SER A 123 10.43 3.49 14.71
C SER A 123 10.30 2.75 16.05
N ASP A 124 9.78 3.43 17.06
CA ASP A 124 9.68 2.93 18.44
C ASP A 124 8.52 1.94 18.62
N ALA A 125 7.62 1.83 17.64
CA ALA A 125 6.49 0.91 17.69
C ALA A 125 6.88 -0.54 17.28
N PHE A 126 8.07 -0.74 16.71
CA PHE A 126 8.53 -2.07 16.30
C PHE A 126 9.65 -2.60 17.21
N ASP A 127 9.28 -3.58 18.04
CA ASP A 127 10.19 -4.19 19.01
C ASP A 127 10.73 -5.54 18.51
N LEU A 128 12.05 -5.61 18.32
CA LEU A 128 12.75 -6.83 17.92
C LEU A 128 12.63 -7.96 18.96
N GLN A 129 12.54 -7.64 20.25
CA GLN A 129 12.35 -8.66 21.31
C GLN A 129 10.97 -9.30 21.19
N ILE A 130 9.93 -8.51 20.92
CA ILE A 130 8.57 -9.05 20.68
C ILE A 130 8.56 -9.91 19.42
N LEU A 131 9.22 -9.47 18.36
CA LEU A 131 9.40 -10.26 17.13
C LEU A 131 10.07 -11.61 17.42
N ALA A 132 11.24 -11.60 18.07
CA ALA A 132 11.99 -12.81 18.39
C ALA A 132 11.18 -13.76 19.29
N LYS A 133 10.50 -13.23 20.32
CA LYS A 133 9.59 -13.99 21.19
C LYS A 133 8.49 -14.70 20.39
N ARG A 134 7.86 -14.01 19.44
CA ARG A 134 6.77 -14.57 18.62
C ARG A 134 7.27 -15.67 17.71
N ILE A 135 8.47 -15.52 17.14
CA ILE A 135 9.10 -16.56 16.33
C ILE A 135 9.42 -17.78 17.20
N VAL A 136 10.09 -17.62 18.35
CA VAL A 136 10.41 -18.72 19.27
C VAL A 136 9.14 -19.47 19.69
N ASN A 137 8.09 -18.73 20.08
CA ASN A 137 6.80 -19.32 20.44
C ASN A 137 6.16 -20.10 19.30
N ARG A 138 6.28 -19.62 18.05
CA ARG A 138 5.78 -20.32 16.87
C ARG A 138 6.55 -21.62 16.63
N CYS A 139 7.88 -21.57 16.66
CA CYS A 139 8.73 -22.75 16.54
C CYS A 139 8.33 -23.82 17.56
N ARG A 140 8.15 -23.43 18.83
CA ARG A 140 7.72 -24.35 19.90
C ARG A 140 6.32 -24.92 19.68
N LYS A 141 5.35 -24.10 19.23
CA LYS A 141 4.00 -24.58 18.86
C LYS A 141 4.02 -25.63 17.74
N LEU A 142 5.05 -25.62 16.91
CA LEU A 142 5.29 -26.60 15.85
C LEU A 142 6.19 -27.76 16.31
N GLY A 143 6.56 -27.82 17.59
CA GLY A 143 7.43 -28.85 18.16
C GLY A 143 8.93 -28.68 17.86
N ILE A 144 9.36 -27.52 17.35
CA ILE A 144 10.78 -27.22 17.12
C ILE A 144 11.39 -26.78 18.46
N GLU A 145 11.97 -27.74 19.19
CA GLU A 145 12.47 -27.54 20.56
C GLU A 145 13.90 -27.00 20.66
N ARG A 146 14.56 -26.72 19.52
CA ARG A 146 15.93 -26.15 19.47
C ARG A 146 16.09 -24.89 20.32
N TRP A 147 15.03 -24.09 20.45
CA TRP A 147 15.02 -22.85 21.24
C TRP A 147 14.10 -22.98 22.46
N GLU A 148 14.71 -22.81 23.63
CA GLU A 148 14.01 -22.75 24.92
C GLU A 148 13.03 -21.55 24.97
N PRO A 149 11.98 -21.59 25.82
CA PRO A 149 10.96 -20.53 25.87
C PRO A 149 11.52 -19.11 25.97
N ASP A 150 12.52 -18.91 26.83
CA ASP A 150 13.13 -17.60 27.08
C ASP A 150 14.41 -17.37 26.26
N TYR A 151 14.66 -18.18 25.23
CA TYR A 151 15.84 -18.04 24.37
C TYR A 151 15.95 -16.63 23.77
N PHE A 152 14.83 -16.02 23.38
CA PHE A 152 14.80 -14.67 22.82
C PHE A 152 15.38 -13.59 23.75
N GLN A 153 15.27 -13.75 25.07
CA GLN A 153 15.78 -12.78 26.06
C GLN A 153 17.31 -12.70 26.08
N ARG A 154 17.98 -13.76 25.63
CA ARG A 154 19.45 -13.87 25.59
C ARG A 154 20.04 -13.50 24.23
N LEU A 155 19.18 -13.31 23.22
CA LEU A 155 19.63 -12.99 21.86
C LEU A 155 20.09 -11.54 21.76
N SER A 156 21.26 -11.34 21.18
CA SER A 156 21.58 -10.07 20.54
C SER A 156 20.83 -10.00 19.22
N LEU A 157 20.00 -8.97 19.00
CA LEU A 157 19.11 -8.89 17.83
C LEU A 157 19.57 -7.87 16.78
N GLY A 158 20.44 -6.93 17.15
CA GLY A 158 20.77 -5.76 16.35
C GLY A 158 19.87 -4.56 16.67
N ASN A 159 19.93 -3.53 15.84
CA ASN A 159 19.26 -2.25 16.05
C ASN A 159 18.37 -1.88 14.87
N VAL A 160 17.12 -1.49 15.12
CA VAL A 160 16.26 -0.96 14.04
C VAL A 160 16.82 0.40 13.59
N VAL A 161 17.25 0.48 12.34
CA VAL A 161 17.80 1.72 11.74
C VAL A 161 16.83 2.37 10.76
N ARG A 162 15.82 1.63 10.30
CA ARG A 162 14.73 2.14 9.48
C ARG A 162 13.45 1.36 9.75
N ASN A 163 12.33 2.05 9.91
CA ASN A 163 11.01 1.44 10.05
C ASN A 163 10.04 2.15 9.11
N ASP A 164 9.64 1.44 8.05
CA ASP A 164 8.69 1.92 7.05
C ASP A 164 7.40 1.07 7.12
N LEU A 165 7.02 0.63 8.32
CA LEU A 165 5.82 -0.15 8.51
C LEU A 165 4.56 0.72 8.46
N VAL A 166 3.56 0.21 7.76
CA VAL A 166 2.21 0.74 7.70
C VAL A 166 1.26 -0.31 8.25
N TRP A 167 0.40 0.08 9.16
CA TRP A 167 -0.69 -0.73 9.62
C TRP A 167 -1.78 -0.75 8.55
N LEU A 168 -2.13 -1.95 8.07
CA LEU A 168 -3.26 -2.16 7.18
C LEU A 168 -4.36 -2.92 7.91
N ASP A 169 -5.59 -2.45 7.80
CA ASP A 169 -6.83 -2.96 8.34
C ASP A 169 -7.67 -3.47 7.17
N VAL A 170 -7.82 -4.79 7.09
CA VAL A 170 -8.60 -5.44 6.06
C VAL A 170 -9.97 -5.75 6.65
N SER A 171 -10.99 -5.02 6.21
CA SER A 171 -12.38 -5.33 6.55
C SER A 171 -12.91 -6.47 5.67
N TYR A 172 -13.68 -7.38 6.28
CA TYR A 172 -14.39 -8.45 5.59
C TYR A 172 -15.78 -8.65 6.22
N GLY A 173 -16.69 -9.30 5.48
CA GLY A 173 -18.09 -9.46 5.88
C GLY A 173 -19.03 -8.47 5.18
N ALA A 174 -20.33 -8.61 5.43
CA ALA A 174 -21.35 -7.75 4.84
C ALA A 174 -21.24 -6.30 5.38
N ASN A 175 -21.70 -5.30 4.61
CA ASN A 175 -21.52 -3.88 4.93
C ASN A 175 -22.06 -3.44 6.31
N HIS A 176 -22.98 -4.17 6.92
CA HIS A 176 -23.55 -3.87 8.24
C HIS A 176 -22.81 -4.54 9.42
N ASP A 177 -22.02 -5.58 9.15
CA ASP A 177 -21.27 -6.39 10.15
C ASP A 177 -19.80 -6.59 9.70
N ARG A 178 -19.15 -5.53 9.24
CA ARG A 178 -17.75 -5.61 8.81
C ARG A 178 -16.86 -5.89 10.02
N THR A 179 -16.18 -7.03 10.01
CA THR A 179 -15.10 -7.34 10.94
C THR A 179 -13.79 -6.87 10.33
N THR A 180 -12.94 -6.23 11.12
CA THR A 180 -11.66 -5.71 10.66
C THR A 180 -10.51 -6.55 11.21
N LEU A 181 -9.67 -7.05 10.31
CA LEU A 181 -8.41 -7.72 10.65
C LEU A 181 -7.26 -6.87 10.14
N GLY A 182 -6.44 -6.34 11.04
CA GLY A 182 -5.29 -5.54 10.64
C GLY A 182 -3.96 -5.91 11.27
N GLY A 183 -2.90 -5.31 10.76
CA GLY A 183 -1.53 -5.52 11.19
C GLY A 183 -0.53 -4.75 10.34
N ALA A 184 0.72 -4.71 10.80
CA ALA A 184 1.81 -4.02 10.15
C ALA A 184 2.28 -4.74 8.88
N VAL A 185 2.44 -4.01 7.79
CA VAL A 185 3.06 -4.43 6.53
C VAL A 185 4.14 -3.42 6.13
N GLY A 186 5.00 -3.76 5.17
CA GLY A 186 6.09 -2.88 4.73
C GLY A 186 7.45 -3.41 5.13
N GLU A 187 8.41 -2.52 5.35
CA GLU A 187 9.81 -2.87 5.55
C GLU A 187 10.38 -2.36 6.87
N VAL A 188 11.27 -3.17 7.46
CA VAL A 188 12.14 -2.76 8.58
C VAL A 188 13.57 -3.09 8.22
N ALA A 189 14.49 -2.16 8.43
CA ALA A 189 15.93 -2.38 8.28
C ALA A 189 16.59 -2.48 9.66
N ILE A 190 17.40 -3.52 9.86
CA ILE A 190 18.06 -3.84 11.12
C ILE A 190 19.56 -3.85 10.87
N ALA A 191 20.29 -3.03 11.62
CA ALA A 191 21.75 -3.03 11.62
C ALA A 191 22.32 -3.99 12.68
N ASP A 192 23.56 -4.43 12.47
CA ASP A 192 24.30 -5.28 13.43
C ASP A 192 23.58 -6.59 13.80
N VAL A 193 22.91 -7.23 12.84
CA VAL A 193 22.15 -8.46 13.08
C VAL A 193 23.08 -9.60 13.49
N HIS A 194 22.87 -10.14 14.69
CA HIS A 194 23.65 -11.27 15.19
C HIS A 194 23.34 -12.57 14.41
N PRO A 195 24.33 -13.45 14.16
CA PRO A 195 24.11 -14.72 13.44
C PRO A 195 23.00 -15.61 14.01
N ASP A 196 22.86 -15.67 15.34
CA ASP A 196 21.79 -16.48 15.97
C ASP A 196 20.39 -15.91 15.68
N PHE A 197 20.26 -14.59 15.61
CA PHE A 197 19.00 -13.97 15.24
C PHE A 197 18.72 -14.13 13.73
N ALA A 198 19.75 -14.01 12.88
CA ALA A 198 19.64 -14.33 11.46
C ALA A 198 19.18 -15.79 11.24
N GLN A 199 19.67 -16.74 12.04
CA GLN A 199 19.20 -18.12 12.03
C GLN A 199 17.70 -18.22 12.37
N LEU A 200 17.28 -17.53 13.43
CA LEU A 200 15.88 -17.50 13.84
C LEU A 200 14.98 -16.92 12.75
N LEU A 201 15.41 -15.83 12.11
CA LEU A 201 14.70 -15.19 11.00
C LEU A 201 14.58 -16.14 9.79
N ALA A 202 15.69 -16.72 9.35
CA ALA A 202 15.72 -17.62 8.20
C ALA A 202 14.75 -18.81 8.34
N VAL A 203 14.69 -19.42 9.53
CA VAL A 203 13.79 -20.54 9.82
C VAL A 203 12.32 -20.10 9.87
N ALA A 204 12.04 -18.88 10.32
CA ALA A 204 10.68 -18.40 10.51
C ALA A 204 9.98 -17.95 9.22
N GLN A 205 10.74 -17.63 8.17
CA GLN A 205 10.21 -17.23 6.86
C GLN A 205 9.08 -18.15 6.37
N PRO A 206 9.28 -19.48 6.21
CA PRO A 206 8.23 -20.38 5.74
C PRO A 206 7.12 -20.68 6.77
N LEU A 207 7.35 -20.42 8.07
CA LEU A 207 6.45 -20.86 9.14
C LEU A 207 5.28 -19.90 9.41
N HIS A 208 5.43 -18.64 8.96
CA HIS A 208 4.66 -17.46 9.38
C HIS A 208 4.67 -17.28 10.91
N PHE A 209 4.45 -16.07 11.43
CA PHE A 209 4.49 -15.88 12.88
C PHE A 209 3.57 -14.78 13.40
N GLY A 210 3.35 -14.73 14.71
CA GLY A 210 2.51 -13.73 15.35
C GLY A 210 1.13 -14.26 15.72
N GLU A 211 0.22 -13.33 16.02
CA GLU A 211 -1.15 -13.66 16.36
C GLU A 211 -1.91 -14.00 15.08
N ASN A 212 -2.76 -15.03 15.13
CA ASN A 212 -3.70 -15.33 14.03
C ASN A 212 -3.08 -15.81 12.70
N VAL A 213 -1.95 -16.54 12.73
CA VAL A 213 -1.34 -17.20 11.55
C VAL A 213 -2.33 -18.05 10.73
N LYS A 214 -3.42 -18.52 11.34
CA LYS A 214 -4.51 -19.25 10.67
C LYS A 214 -5.23 -18.44 9.58
N PHE A 215 -5.16 -17.11 9.61
CA PHE A 215 -5.70 -16.22 8.57
C PHE A 215 -4.66 -15.83 7.51
N GLY A 216 -3.48 -16.48 7.51
CA GLY A 216 -2.39 -16.18 6.57
C GLY A 216 -1.57 -14.94 6.93
N PHE A 217 -1.66 -14.47 8.17
CA PHE A 217 -0.93 -13.30 8.68
C PHE A 217 0.48 -13.65 9.15
N GLY A 218 1.35 -12.63 9.22
CA GLY A 218 2.70 -12.78 9.73
C GLY A 218 3.71 -13.42 8.78
N ARG A 219 3.42 -13.42 7.48
CA ARG A 219 4.37 -13.73 6.41
C ARG A 219 5.30 -12.55 6.14
N TYR A 220 6.57 -12.88 5.98
CA TYR A 220 7.61 -11.96 5.56
C TYR A 220 8.67 -12.70 4.74
N TYR A 221 9.53 -11.95 4.07
CA TYR A 221 10.78 -12.47 3.52
C TYR A 221 11.92 -11.48 3.70
N LEU A 222 13.14 -11.95 3.45
CA LEU A 222 14.36 -11.16 3.47
C LEU A 222 14.75 -10.83 2.02
N PRO A 223 14.54 -9.60 1.51
CA PRO A 223 14.75 -9.31 0.09
C PRO A 223 16.16 -9.61 -0.41
N GLN A 224 17.17 -9.48 0.45
CA GLN A 224 18.57 -9.71 0.10
C GLN A 224 18.94 -11.19 -0.03
N THR A 225 18.08 -12.10 0.42
CA THR A 225 18.29 -13.53 0.20
C THR A 225 17.69 -13.99 -1.14
N ASN A 226 16.86 -13.16 -1.77
CA ASN A 226 16.38 -13.27 -3.16
C ASN A 226 15.67 -14.59 -3.53
N ASP A 227 14.97 -15.25 -2.60
CA ASP A 227 14.24 -16.50 -2.89
C ASP A 227 12.84 -16.50 -2.27
N ALA A 228 11.85 -16.07 -3.05
CA ALA A 228 10.42 -16.19 -2.71
C ALA A 228 9.83 -17.55 -3.16
N ASP A 229 10.68 -18.53 -3.48
CA ASP A 229 10.28 -19.76 -4.17
C ASP A 229 9.39 -20.68 -3.35
N HIS A 230 9.54 -20.66 -2.02
CA HIS A 230 8.82 -21.58 -1.14
C HIS A 230 7.60 -20.96 -0.45
N PHE A 231 7.12 -19.82 -0.96
CA PHE A 231 5.95 -19.17 -0.39
C PHE A 231 4.75 -19.29 -1.33
N CYS A 232 3.55 -19.39 -0.75
CA CYS A 232 2.33 -19.34 -1.53
C CYS A 232 2.24 -18.01 -2.30
N ARG A 233 2.16 -18.11 -3.62
CA ARG A 233 2.02 -16.95 -4.50
C ARG A 233 0.53 -16.63 -4.69
N ARG A 234 0.24 -15.48 -5.29
CA ARG A 234 -1.11 -15.20 -5.78
C ARG A 234 -1.45 -16.18 -6.89
N SER A 235 -2.70 -16.62 -6.94
CA SER A 235 -3.23 -17.48 -8.01
C SER A 235 -3.20 -16.78 -9.37
N MET A 236 -3.44 -15.47 -9.34
CA MET A 236 -3.46 -14.62 -10.51
C MET A 236 -2.60 -13.39 -10.20
N SER A 237 -1.65 -13.09 -11.08
CA SER A 237 -0.89 -11.84 -10.99
C SER A 237 -1.83 -10.65 -11.19
N LEU A 238 -1.50 -9.47 -10.65
CA LEU A 238 -2.30 -8.28 -10.92
C LEU A 238 -2.24 -7.88 -12.40
N ILE A 239 -1.16 -8.25 -13.11
CA ILE A 239 -1.06 -8.18 -14.57
C ILE A 239 -2.16 -9.02 -15.23
N ASP A 240 -2.37 -10.26 -14.80
CA ASP A 240 -3.41 -11.12 -15.39
C ASP A 240 -4.82 -10.64 -15.04
N VAL A 241 -5.01 -10.10 -13.84
CA VAL A 241 -6.28 -9.45 -13.46
C VAL A 241 -6.55 -8.23 -14.34
N ALA A 242 -5.53 -7.41 -14.60
CA ALA A 242 -5.63 -6.19 -15.39
C ALA A 242 -5.81 -6.43 -16.89
N PHE A 243 -5.24 -7.51 -17.42
CA PHE A 243 -5.23 -7.79 -18.85
C PHE A 243 -6.16 -8.94 -19.25
N LYS A 244 -7.39 -8.91 -18.74
CA LYS A 244 -8.48 -9.77 -19.24
C LYS A 244 -8.75 -9.49 -20.73
N PRO A 245 -9.11 -10.51 -21.54
CA PRO A 245 -9.28 -10.33 -22.98
C PRO A 245 -10.21 -9.17 -23.36
N GLU A 246 -11.36 -9.05 -22.69
CA GLU A 246 -12.32 -7.97 -22.95
C GLU A 246 -11.74 -6.57 -22.73
N GLN A 247 -10.96 -6.40 -21.65
CA GLN A 247 -10.29 -5.15 -21.31
C GLN A 247 -9.19 -4.80 -22.32
N VAL A 248 -8.41 -5.81 -22.75
CA VAL A 248 -7.39 -5.65 -23.80
C VAL A 248 -8.03 -5.17 -25.11
N HIS A 249 -9.13 -5.78 -25.56
CA HIS A 249 -9.82 -5.36 -26.78
C HIS A 249 -10.36 -3.92 -26.66
N ARG A 250 -10.99 -3.59 -25.52
CA ARG A 250 -11.50 -2.24 -25.23
C ARG A 250 -10.40 -1.18 -25.29
N LEU A 251 -9.27 -1.43 -24.64
CA LEU A 251 -8.15 -0.48 -24.57
C LEU A 251 -7.42 -0.35 -25.90
N ALA A 252 -7.23 -1.43 -26.65
CA ALA A 252 -6.66 -1.38 -27.99
C ALA A 252 -7.50 -0.48 -28.92
N ALA A 253 -8.83 -0.60 -28.86
CA ALA A 253 -9.75 0.26 -29.60
C ALA A 253 -9.69 1.73 -29.12
N LYS A 254 -9.75 1.96 -27.80
CA LYS A 254 -9.68 3.30 -27.20
C LYS A 254 -8.43 4.07 -27.64
N TYR A 255 -7.28 3.41 -27.62
CA TYR A 255 -5.99 4.01 -27.95
C TYR A 255 -5.60 3.89 -29.43
N ARG A 256 -6.48 3.33 -30.27
CA ARG A 256 -6.27 3.13 -31.72
C ARG A 256 -4.97 2.40 -32.03
N LEU A 257 -4.67 1.36 -31.25
CA LEU A 257 -3.46 0.56 -31.42
C LEU A 257 -3.60 -0.37 -32.64
N PRO A 258 -2.50 -0.65 -33.37
CA PRO A 258 -2.49 -1.68 -34.40
C PRO A 258 -2.94 -3.05 -33.85
N PRO A 259 -3.46 -3.93 -34.72
CA PRO A 259 -3.83 -5.29 -34.33
C PRO A 259 -2.67 -5.99 -33.61
N ASN A 260 -2.98 -6.77 -32.58
CA ASN A 260 -2.06 -7.58 -31.77
C ASN A 260 -0.99 -6.82 -30.96
N GLN A 261 -0.72 -5.54 -31.23
CA GLN A 261 0.34 -4.79 -30.53
C GLN A 261 0.16 -4.82 -29.00
N LEU A 262 -1.06 -4.58 -28.51
CA LEU A 262 -1.33 -4.61 -27.07
C LEU A 262 -1.20 -6.03 -26.50
N SER A 263 -1.68 -7.05 -27.23
CA SER A 263 -1.61 -8.44 -26.80
C SER A 263 -0.17 -8.95 -26.70
N GLU A 264 0.69 -8.55 -27.64
CA GLU A 264 2.13 -8.85 -27.62
C GLU A 264 2.81 -8.19 -26.41
N ALA A 265 2.53 -6.90 -26.18
CA ALA A 265 3.05 -6.16 -25.03
C ALA A 265 2.59 -6.77 -23.70
N VAL A 266 1.33 -7.20 -23.60
CA VAL A 266 0.82 -7.91 -22.41
C VAL A 266 1.58 -9.22 -22.19
N ALA A 267 1.90 -9.96 -23.25
CA ALA A 267 2.70 -11.18 -23.13
C ALA A 267 4.13 -10.88 -22.64
N GLU A 268 4.72 -9.76 -23.04
CA GLU A 268 6.00 -9.29 -22.50
C GLU A 268 5.91 -8.86 -21.03
N CYS A 269 4.82 -8.19 -20.63
CA CYS A 269 4.57 -7.83 -19.22
C CYS A 269 4.51 -9.08 -18.34
N ARG A 270 3.79 -10.12 -18.77
CA ARG A 270 3.70 -11.41 -18.07
C ARG A 270 5.05 -12.10 -17.90
N ARG A 271 5.97 -11.92 -18.85
CA ARG A 271 7.34 -12.47 -18.78
C ARG A 271 8.33 -11.55 -18.06
N GLY A 272 7.92 -10.35 -17.64
CA GLY A 272 8.83 -9.33 -17.09
C GLY A 272 9.83 -8.73 -18.08
N SER A 273 9.65 -9.00 -19.38
CA SER A 273 10.54 -8.54 -20.45
C SER A 273 10.14 -7.19 -21.03
N TYR A 274 8.91 -6.72 -20.75
CA TYR A 274 8.43 -5.44 -21.29
C TYR A 274 9.32 -4.27 -20.86
N ARG A 275 9.57 -3.36 -21.78
CA ARG A 275 10.31 -2.12 -21.55
C ARG A 275 9.46 -0.95 -22.05
N PRO A 276 9.17 0.05 -21.18
CA PRO A 276 8.44 1.24 -21.57
C PRO A 276 9.05 1.95 -22.77
N GLN A 277 8.21 2.54 -23.61
CA GLN A 277 8.65 3.36 -24.72
C GLN A 277 9.08 4.75 -24.22
N GLU A 278 10.01 5.38 -24.94
CA GLU A 278 10.44 6.73 -24.61
C GLU A 278 9.27 7.71 -24.67
N CYS A 279 9.01 8.38 -23.53
CA CYS A 279 7.96 9.36 -23.38
C CYS A 279 8.21 10.59 -24.26
N HIS A 280 7.14 11.23 -24.74
CA HIS A 280 7.26 12.56 -25.34
C HIS A 280 7.50 13.59 -24.24
N ARG A 281 8.46 14.48 -24.44
CA ARG A 281 8.80 15.57 -23.52
C ARG A 281 8.36 16.89 -24.12
N ILE A 282 7.62 17.68 -23.36
CA ILE A 282 7.09 18.98 -23.79
C ILE A 282 7.42 20.00 -22.73
N ASP A 283 8.17 21.04 -23.10
CA ASP A 283 8.40 22.18 -22.24
C ASP A 283 7.19 23.11 -22.24
N TYR A 284 6.79 23.57 -21.06
CA TYR A 284 5.76 24.58 -20.90
C TYR A 284 6.20 25.64 -19.87
N SER A 285 5.83 26.89 -20.13
CA SER A 285 6.03 27.97 -19.16
C SER A 285 4.92 27.91 -18.12
N SER A 286 5.30 27.74 -16.86
CA SER A 286 4.39 27.88 -15.73
C SER A 286 3.87 29.32 -15.62
N VAL A 287 2.80 29.50 -14.85
CA VAL A 287 2.21 30.83 -14.57
C VAL A 287 3.23 31.81 -13.96
N ASN A 288 4.26 31.28 -13.28
CA ASN A 288 5.31 32.06 -12.62
C ASN A 288 6.52 32.31 -13.53
N GLY A 289 6.47 31.90 -14.80
CA GLY A 289 7.55 32.06 -15.78
C GLY A 289 8.61 30.96 -15.76
N GLU A 290 8.59 30.04 -14.78
CA GLU A 290 9.48 28.87 -14.77
C GLU A 290 9.13 27.93 -15.93
N THR A 291 10.14 27.48 -16.68
CA THR A 291 9.94 26.42 -17.68
C THR A 291 9.94 25.07 -16.97
N ARG A 292 8.90 24.26 -17.22
CA ARG A 292 8.75 22.92 -16.68
C ARG A 292 8.58 21.92 -17.82
N GLU A 293 9.13 20.74 -17.62
CA GLU A 293 8.99 19.64 -18.56
C GLU A 293 7.76 18.81 -18.20
N PHE A 294 6.93 18.51 -19.19
CA PHE A 294 5.79 17.61 -19.07
C PHE A 294 6.03 16.36 -19.93
N THR A 295 5.91 15.18 -19.32
CA THR A 295 6.15 13.90 -20.00
C THR A 295 4.84 13.19 -20.33
N ILE A 296 4.71 12.73 -21.58
CA ILE A 296 3.53 12.04 -22.08
C ILE A 296 3.93 10.64 -22.55
N PRO A 297 3.49 9.57 -21.87
CA PRO A 297 3.72 8.21 -22.31
C PRO A 297 3.07 7.93 -23.67
N ARG A 298 3.64 6.99 -24.42
CA ARG A 298 3.12 6.56 -25.72
C ARG A 298 1.76 5.87 -25.56
N SER A 299 1.00 5.77 -26.64
CA SER A 299 -0.36 5.21 -26.62
C SER A 299 -0.39 3.77 -26.07
N LEU A 300 0.60 2.95 -26.42
CA LEU A 300 0.74 1.59 -25.91
C LEU A 300 0.95 1.57 -24.38
N ASP A 301 1.90 2.38 -23.88
CA ASP A 301 2.15 2.50 -22.44
C ASP A 301 0.93 3.02 -21.68
N ARG A 302 0.23 4.03 -22.21
CA ARG A 302 -1.00 4.55 -21.58
C ARG A 302 -2.09 3.49 -21.50
N ALA A 303 -2.25 2.66 -22.54
CA ALA A 303 -3.20 1.56 -22.52
C ALA A 303 -2.86 0.54 -21.41
N LEU A 304 -1.58 0.18 -21.29
CA LEU A 304 -1.13 -0.74 -20.23
C LEU A 304 -1.26 -0.14 -18.84
N GLN A 305 -0.88 1.14 -18.67
CA GLN A 305 -0.98 1.87 -17.41
C GLN A 305 -2.43 2.00 -16.95
N GLU A 306 -3.37 2.31 -17.86
CA GLU A 306 -4.80 2.40 -17.54
C GLU A 306 -5.36 1.06 -17.06
N ALA A 307 -4.97 -0.05 -17.69
CA ALA A 307 -5.43 -1.37 -17.24
C ALA A 307 -4.99 -1.70 -15.81
N ILE A 308 -3.72 -1.41 -15.51
CA ILE A 308 -3.16 -1.60 -14.17
C ILE A 308 -3.82 -0.63 -13.18
N GLN A 309 -4.01 0.64 -13.57
CA GLN A 309 -4.67 1.64 -12.74
C GLN A 309 -6.07 1.19 -12.35
N ASP A 310 -6.90 0.78 -13.31
CA ASP A 310 -8.27 0.29 -13.07
C ASP A 310 -8.30 -0.84 -12.03
N THR A 311 -7.27 -1.70 -12.06
CA THR A 311 -7.15 -2.85 -11.16
C THR A 311 -6.72 -2.44 -9.76
N ILE A 312 -5.70 -1.60 -9.63
CA ILE A 312 -5.16 -1.22 -8.31
C ILE A 312 -6.01 -0.17 -7.61
N GLU A 313 -6.61 0.78 -8.34
CA GLU A 313 -7.32 1.91 -7.75
C GLU A 313 -8.56 1.45 -6.96
N HIS A 314 -9.26 0.41 -7.44
CA HIS A 314 -10.38 -0.16 -6.70
C HIS A 314 -9.96 -0.71 -5.34
N GLY A 315 -8.85 -1.46 -5.29
CA GLY A 315 -8.32 -2.00 -4.03
C GLY A 315 -7.75 -0.91 -3.12
N LEU A 316 -7.03 0.06 -3.69
CA LEU A 316 -6.43 1.17 -2.93
C LEU A 316 -7.48 2.02 -2.23
N ARG A 317 -8.65 2.22 -2.82
CA ARG A 317 -9.77 2.98 -2.21
C ARG A 317 -10.31 2.40 -0.90
N GLU A 318 -10.10 1.11 -0.63
CA GLU A 318 -10.46 0.51 0.67
C GLU A 318 -9.38 0.79 1.74
N PHE A 319 -8.19 1.23 1.33
CA PHE A 319 -7.06 1.49 2.22
C PHE A 319 -6.76 2.97 2.44
N VAL A 320 -6.95 3.81 1.42
CA VAL A 320 -6.72 5.25 1.54
C VAL A 320 -7.90 5.95 2.17
N GLU A 321 -7.59 7.05 2.87
CA GLU A 321 -8.58 7.91 3.51
C GLU A 321 -9.70 8.37 2.57
N SER A 322 -10.96 8.22 3.00
CA SER A 322 -12.15 8.59 2.21
C SER A 322 -12.20 10.06 1.84
N SER A 323 -11.49 10.88 2.63
CA SER A 323 -11.28 12.32 2.50
C SER A 323 -10.25 12.73 1.44
N SER A 324 -9.56 11.74 0.85
CA SER A 324 -8.48 11.94 -0.10
C SER A 324 -8.90 11.54 -1.51
N PHE A 325 -8.81 12.49 -2.44
CA PHE A 325 -9.18 12.30 -3.83
C PHE A 325 -8.00 12.50 -4.77
N ALA A 326 -7.92 11.69 -5.83
CA ALA A 326 -6.95 11.88 -6.90
C ALA A 326 -7.39 13.03 -7.83
N ASN A 327 -6.42 13.75 -8.40
CA ASN A 327 -6.63 14.95 -9.24
C ASN A 327 -7.42 14.72 -10.54
N ASN A 328 -7.66 13.47 -10.94
CA ASN A 328 -8.13 13.07 -12.27
C ASN A 328 -9.65 12.85 -12.37
N CYS A 329 -10.44 13.22 -11.36
CA CYS A 329 -11.90 13.09 -11.41
C CYS A 329 -12.56 14.47 -11.27
N GLY A 330 -13.34 14.94 -12.25
CA GLY A 330 -14.25 16.09 -12.03
C GLY A 330 -15.18 15.84 -10.82
N LEU A 331 -15.56 14.57 -10.65
CA LEU A 331 -16.24 14.04 -9.46
C LEU A 331 -15.50 14.27 -8.14
N ALA A 332 -14.16 14.44 -8.13
CA ALA A 332 -13.42 14.68 -6.89
C ALA A 332 -13.67 16.10 -6.37
N ILE A 333 -13.71 17.09 -7.26
CA ILE A 333 -14.01 18.48 -6.90
C ILE A 333 -15.46 18.56 -6.42
N ASP A 334 -16.40 17.95 -7.16
CA ASP A 334 -17.81 17.92 -6.77
C ASP A 334 -17.99 17.25 -5.40
N LYS A 335 -17.34 16.10 -5.17
CA LYS A 335 -17.37 15.44 -3.86
C LYS A 335 -16.77 16.27 -2.75
N ALA A 336 -15.63 16.93 -2.98
CA ALA A 336 -15.06 17.83 -2.00
C ALA A 336 -16.00 19.01 -1.70
N ASN A 337 -16.70 19.53 -2.71
CA ASN A 337 -17.67 20.60 -2.56
C ASN A 337 -18.91 20.15 -1.77
N ASP A 338 -19.44 18.97 -2.07
CA ASP A 338 -20.54 18.35 -1.34
C ASP A 338 -20.15 18.16 0.13
N TRP A 339 -18.95 17.63 0.35
CA TRP A 339 -18.46 17.35 1.68
C TRP A 339 -18.22 18.63 2.49
N ILE A 340 -17.69 19.69 1.88
CA ILE A 340 -17.60 21.01 2.53
C ILE A 340 -18.98 21.55 2.89
N SER A 341 -19.96 21.32 2.02
CA SER A 341 -21.33 21.82 2.17
C SER A 341 -22.12 21.08 3.25
N GLU A 342 -21.72 19.86 3.60
CA GLU A 342 -22.27 19.07 4.71
C GLU A 342 -21.68 19.45 6.08
N ILE A 343 -20.56 20.19 6.12
CA ILE A 343 -19.92 20.59 7.39
C ILE A 343 -20.84 21.54 8.17
N PRO A 344 -21.21 21.21 9.42
CA PRO A 344 -21.93 22.13 10.29
C PRO A 344 -21.12 23.41 10.56
N GLN A 345 -21.79 24.56 10.51
CA GLN A 345 -21.19 25.82 10.92
C GLN A 345 -20.67 25.73 12.37
N GLY A 346 -19.48 26.28 12.63
CA GLY A 346 -18.89 26.25 13.97
C GLY A 346 -18.10 24.98 14.29
N MET A 347 -18.20 23.93 13.47
CA MET A 347 -17.45 22.69 13.69
C MET A 347 -15.96 22.88 13.40
N TYR A 348 -15.64 23.59 12.31
CA TYR A 348 -14.29 23.81 11.83
C TYR A 348 -14.05 25.29 11.45
N ASP A 349 -14.17 26.19 12.44
CA ASP A 349 -14.03 27.66 12.30
C ASP A 349 -12.70 28.11 11.70
N TRP A 350 -11.66 27.29 11.88
CA TRP A 350 -10.32 27.59 11.45
C TRP A 350 -9.77 26.44 10.63
N THR A 351 -9.12 26.74 9.52
CA THR A 351 -8.62 25.74 8.58
C THR A 351 -7.26 26.15 8.03
N VAL A 352 -6.33 25.21 7.92
CA VAL A 352 -5.09 25.40 7.19
C VAL A 352 -5.35 25.04 5.73
N ASP A 353 -5.29 26.03 4.83
CA ASP A 353 -5.22 25.82 3.38
C ASP A 353 -3.76 25.61 3.02
N ALA A 354 -3.42 24.46 2.48
CA ALA A 354 -2.04 24.09 2.17
C ALA A 354 -1.93 23.47 0.77
N GLU A 355 -0.75 23.68 0.17
CA GLU A 355 -0.37 23.04 -1.08
C GLU A 355 1.06 22.47 -0.96
N LEU A 356 1.30 21.31 -1.55
CA LEU A 356 2.65 20.78 -1.74
C LEU A 356 3.34 21.43 -2.95
N LEU A 357 4.51 22.00 -2.71
CA LEU A 357 5.34 22.61 -3.73
C LEU A 357 5.94 21.52 -4.62
N GLY A 358 5.76 21.64 -5.94
CA GLY A 358 6.38 20.73 -6.91
C GLY A 358 6.10 19.24 -6.65
N PHE A 359 4.92 18.92 -6.09
CA PHE A 359 4.59 17.59 -5.57
C PHE A 359 4.97 16.45 -6.52
N VAL A 360 4.47 16.52 -7.76
CA VAL A 360 4.69 15.48 -8.78
C VAL A 360 6.18 15.28 -9.06
N ASP A 361 6.98 16.35 -9.08
CA ASP A 361 8.41 16.30 -9.40
C ASP A 361 9.27 15.88 -8.19
N SER A 362 8.72 16.01 -6.97
CA SER A 362 9.44 15.81 -5.72
C SER A 362 9.28 14.41 -5.12
N ILE A 363 8.40 13.57 -5.67
CA ILE A 363 8.14 12.21 -5.13
C ILE A 363 9.40 11.35 -5.25
N ASP A 364 9.93 10.94 -4.11
CA ASP A 364 11.09 10.06 -4.03
C ASP A 364 10.74 8.62 -4.45
N HIS A 365 11.52 8.05 -5.38
CA HIS A 365 11.21 6.74 -5.97
C HIS A 365 11.38 5.58 -4.99
N ASP A 366 12.35 5.66 -4.08
CA ASP A 366 12.60 4.60 -3.10
C ASP A 366 11.47 4.56 -2.08
N ARG A 367 11.06 5.74 -1.58
CA ARG A 367 9.92 5.86 -0.66
C ARG A 367 8.61 5.46 -1.30
N LEU A 368 8.38 5.86 -2.55
CA LEU A 368 7.21 5.41 -3.30
C LEU A 368 7.21 3.89 -3.46
N ARG A 369 8.35 3.28 -3.79
CA ARG A 369 8.47 1.82 -3.91
C ARG A 369 8.13 1.12 -2.61
N VAL A 370 8.67 1.58 -1.48
CA VAL A 370 8.39 0.98 -0.16
C VAL A 370 6.90 1.06 0.17
N LYS A 371 6.28 2.23 -0.01
CA LYS A 371 4.83 2.38 0.20
C LYS A 371 4.04 1.48 -0.75
N MET A 372 4.34 1.51 -2.03
CA MET A 372 3.66 0.70 -3.04
C MET A 372 3.73 -0.80 -2.71
N SER A 373 4.88 -1.30 -2.27
CA SER A 373 5.05 -2.70 -1.87
C SER A 373 4.16 -3.09 -0.68
N ALA A 374 3.79 -2.15 0.21
CA ALA A 374 2.90 -2.42 1.33
C ALA A 374 1.45 -2.71 0.89
N TYR A 375 0.98 -2.05 -0.18
CA TYR A 375 -0.39 -2.20 -0.68
C TYR A 375 -0.52 -3.22 -1.81
N ILE A 376 0.46 -3.33 -2.73
CA ILE A 376 0.34 -4.16 -3.95
C ILE A 376 0.73 -5.63 -3.69
N ALA A 377 1.88 -5.84 -3.03
CA ALA A 377 2.55 -7.14 -2.84
C ALA A 377 2.52 -8.06 -4.07
N ASP A 378 2.87 -7.51 -5.23
CA ASP A 378 3.05 -8.25 -6.48
C ASP A 378 4.33 -7.75 -7.18
N PRO A 379 5.48 -8.41 -6.97
CA PRO A 379 6.79 -7.91 -7.40
C PRO A 379 6.89 -7.59 -8.89
N LEU A 380 6.23 -8.38 -9.74
CA LEU A 380 6.27 -8.18 -11.20
C LEU A 380 5.50 -6.92 -11.60
N THR A 381 4.31 -6.73 -11.01
CA THR A 381 3.50 -5.52 -11.19
C THR A 381 4.20 -4.28 -10.62
N GLU A 382 4.79 -4.38 -9.43
CA GLU A 382 5.59 -3.32 -8.82
C GLU A 382 6.76 -2.91 -9.72
N GLN A 383 7.49 -3.89 -10.27
CA GLN A 383 8.59 -3.63 -11.19
C GLN A 383 8.13 -2.95 -12.48
N LEU A 384 7.01 -3.40 -13.06
CA LEU A 384 6.42 -2.80 -14.26
C LEU A 384 6.05 -1.32 -14.03
N ILE A 385 5.40 -1.02 -12.89
CA ILE A 385 5.06 0.35 -12.49
C ILE A 385 6.33 1.20 -12.33
N MET A 386 7.35 0.70 -11.62
CA MET A 386 8.61 1.43 -11.44
C MET A 386 9.35 1.67 -12.75
N ASN A 387 9.27 0.75 -13.72
CA ASN A 387 9.86 0.95 -15.04
C ASN A 387 9.18 2.12 -15.78
N TRP A 388 7.85 2.22 -15.73
CA TRP A 388 7.13 3.36 -16.32
C TRP A 388 7.48 4.69 -15.65
N ILE A 389 7.57 4.70 -14.32
CA ILE A 389 7.95 5.90 -13.56
C ILE A 389 9.34 6.35 -14.00
N LYS A 390 10.33 5.47 -13.94
CA LYS A 390 11.73 5.80 -14.30
C LYS A 390 11.89 6.23 -15.75
N SER A 391 11.08 5.69 -16.66
CA SER A 391 11.10 6.08 -18.08
C SER A 391 10.56 7.49 -18.33
N GLY A 392 9.55 7.92 -17.55
CA GLY A 392 8.85 9.18 -17.75
C GLY A 392 9.09 10.25 -16.69
N ALA A 393 9.90 9.98 -15.66
CA ALA A 393 10.18 10.93 -14.59
C ALA A 393 11.05 12.11 -15.08
N PRO A 394 10.88 13.31 -14.48
CA PRO A 394 11.73 14.46 -14.75
C PRO A 394 13.15 14.29 -14.17
N HIS A 395 13.31 13.47 -13.14
CA HIS A 395 14.60 13.20 -12.49
C HIS A 395 14.83 11.69 -12.29
N THR A 396 16.10 11.28 -12.22
CA THR A 396 16.50 9.86 -12.17
C THR A 396 15.93 9.10 -10.97
N GLU A 397 15.89 9.75 -9.80
CA GLU A 397 15.48 9.14 -8.52
C GLU A 397 14.20 9.78 -7.95
N ARG A 398 13.62 10.75 -8.66
CA ARG A 398 12.48 11.54 -8.18
C ARG A 398 11.52 11.92 -9.28
N GLY A 399 10.26 12.05 -8.89
CA GLY A 399 9.18 12.58 -9.69
C GLY A 399 8.35 11.51 -10.39
N LEU A 400 7.12 11.88 -10.76
CA LEU A 400 6.19 11.04 -11.52
C LEU A 400 5.98 11.59 -12.94
N PRO A 401 5.68 10.73 -13.94
CA PRO A 401 5.39 11.21 -15.29
C PRO A 401 4.07 11.98 -15.33
N GLY A 402 4.06 13.17 -15.93
CA GLY A 402 2.90 14.07 -15.90
C GLY A 402 1.64 13.52 -16.59
N GLY A 403 1.81 12.89 -17.75
CA GLY A 403 0.73 12.31 -18.56
C GLY A 403 0.47 10.82 -18.32
N SER A 404 1.05 10.24 -17.27
CA SER A 404 0.82 8.83 -16.90
C SER A 404 -0.52 8.66 -16.20
N ALA A 405 -1.25 7.62 -16.59
CA ALA A 405 -2.53 7.28 -15.98
C ALA A 405 -2.36 6.85 -14.51
N LEU A 406 -1.21 6.27 -14.15
CA LEU A 406 -0.92 5.80 -12.79
C LEU A 406 -0.55 6.93 -11.82
N SER A 407 0.01 8.05 -12.30
CA SER A 407 0.56 9.10 -11.44
C SER A 407 -0.41 9.63 -10.39
N PRO A 408 -1.70 9.86 -10.68
CA PRO A 408 -2.67 10.28 -9.67
C PRO A 408 -2.88 9.24 -8.55
N ALA A 409 -2.99 7.95 -8.88
CA ALA A 409 -3.17 6.89 -7.90
C ALA A 409 -1.91 6.69 -7.04
N LEU A 410 -0.73 6.80 -7.64
CA LEU A 410 0.54 6.75 -6.90
C LEU A 410 0.72 7.97 -5.98
N GLY A 411 0.28 9.15 -6.42
CA GLY A 411 0.25 10.35 -5.58
C GLY A 411 -0.67 10.21 -4.36
N LEU A 412 -1.78 9.48 -4.48
CA LEU A 412 -2.61 9.13 -3.32
C LEU A 412 -1.85 8.29 -2.31
N VAL A 413 -1.21 7.20 -2.76
CA VAL A 413 -0.41 6.30 -1.92
C VAL A 413 0.72 7.05 -1.21
N CYS A 414 1.43 7.94 -1.91
CA CYS A 414 2.48 8.76 -1.31
C CYS A 414 1.98 9.60 -0.14
N LEU A 415 0.81 10.21 -0.30
CA LEU A 415 0.23 11.19 0.64
C LEU A 415 -0.69 10.58 1.69
N ASP A 416 -0.88 9.27 1.67
CA ASP A 416 -1.72 8.57 2.64
C ASP A 416 -1.30 8.85 4.10
N GLN A 417 0.02 8.85 4.37
CA GLN A 417 0.56 9.22 5.69
C GLN A 417 0.17 10.63 6.14
N LEU A 418 0.12 11.58 5.21
CA LEU A 418 -0.28 12.94 5.53
C LEU A 418 -1.75 12.99 5.93
N ALA A 419 -2.58 12.17 5.28
CA ALA A 419 -4.00 12.10 5.58
C ALA A 419 -4.25 11.48 6.96
N GLU A 420 -3.54 10.39 7.26
CA GLU A 420 -3.62 9.69 8.54
C GLU A 420 -3.22 10.58 9.73
N GLU A 421 -2.16 11.37 9.59
CA GLU A 421 -1.72 12.26 10.67
C GLU A 421 -2.75 13.36 10.98
N ALA A 422 -3.57 13.76 10.00
CA ALA A 422 -4.69 14.67 10.22
C ALA A 422 -5.85 13.94 10.94
N HIS A 423 -6.18 12.71 10.53
CA HIS A 423 -7.25 11.92 11.13
C HIS A 423 -6.96 11.57 12.60
N LYS A 424 -5.73 11.14 12.93
CA LYS A 424 -5.27 10.87 14.32
C LYS A 424 -5.51 12.03 15.29
N ARG A 425 -5.59 13.26 14.78
CA ARG A 425 -5.77 14.50 15.56
C ARG A 425 -7.20 15.00 15.56
N GLU A 426 -8.16 14.18 15.11
CA GLU A 426 -9.58 14.49 14.99
C GLU A 426 -9.84 15.76 14.15
N ALA A 427 -8.94 16.06 13.22
CA ALA A 427 -9.08 17.18 12.31
C ALA A 427 -9.94 16.77 11.11
N MET A 428 -10.73 17.70 10.58
CA MET A 428 -11.22 17.55 9.22
C MET A 428 -10.01 17.58 8.29
N LEU A 429 -9.96 16.64 7.35
CA LEU A 429 -9.09 16.73 6.18
C LEU A 429 -9.97 16.72 4.93
N ILE A 430 -9.67 17.56 3.95
CA ILE A 430 -10.18 17.44 2.58
C ILE A 430 -9.00 17.60 1.65
N ARG A 431 -8.66 16.57 0.87
CA ARG A 431 -7.47 16.58 0.02
C ARG A 431 -7.80 16.22 -1.41
N ILE A 432 -7.33 17.03 -2.36
CA ILE A 432 -7.31 16.69 -3.78
C ILE A 432 -5.88 16.83 -4.31
N GLY A 433 -5.26 15.69 -4.59
CA GLY A 433 -3.87 15.61 -5.02
C GLY A 433 -2.94 16.35 -4.06
N LYS A 434 -2.37 17.47 -4.52
CA LYS A 434 -1.37 18.27 -3.79
C LYS A 434 -1.97 19.37 -2.90
N GLU A 435 -3.25 19.70 -3.06
CA GLU A 435 -3.95 20.75 -2.31
C GLU A 435 -4.83 20.11 -1.24
N PHE A 436 -4.83 20.68 -0.04
CA PHE A 436 -5.64 20.16 1.06
C PHE A 436 -6.03 21.23 2.08
N LEU A 437 -7.18 20.98 2.72
CA LEU A 437 -7.70 21.72 3.85
C LEU A 437 -7.60 20.85 5.11
N ILE A 438 -7.05 21.39 6.20
CA ILE A 438 -7.08 20.75 7.52
C ILE A 438 -7.79 21.67 8.51
N GLY A 439 -8.97 21.29 9.01
CA GLY A 439 -9.81 22.17 9.83
C GLY A 439 -10.14 21.68 11.24
N PHE A 440 -10.47 22.63 12.11
CA PHE A 440 -10.62 22.48 13.56
C PHE A 440 -11.44 23.64 14.15
N SER A 441 -12.00 23.43 15.34
CA SER A 441 -12.82 24.43 16.03
C SER A 441 -12.01 25.57 16.66
N GLU A 442 -10.78 25.29 17.14
CA GLU A 442 -9.97 26.25 17.90
C GLU A 442 -8.67 26.66 17.21
N GLN A 443 -8.42 27.98 17.10
CA GLN A 443 -7.23 28.53 16.44
C GLN A 443 -5.88 28.00 16.96
N ALA A 444 -5.80 27.62 18.24
CA ALA A 444 -4.56 27.09 18.82
C ALA A 444 -4.16 25.74 18.18
N ARG A 445 -5.13 24.84 17.96
CA ARG A 445 -4.93 23.53 17.32
C ARG A 445 -4.48 23.64 15.87
N ALA A 446 -4.80 24.75 15.20
CA ALA A 446 -4.32 25.07 13.86
C ALA A 446 -2.83 24.90 13.67
N ASN A 447 -2.09 25.41 14.66
CA ASN A 447 -0.68 25.67 14.51
C ASN A 447 0.10 24.40 14.77
N GLU A 448 -0.36 23.62 15.75
CA GLU A 448 0.13 22.28 16.03
C GLU A 448 -0.07 21.38 14.81
N LEU A 449 -1.24 21.42 14.18
CA LEU A 449 -1.53 20.68 12.95
C LEU A 449 -0.71 21.17 11.75
N TYR A 450 -0.53 22.48 11.59
CA TYR A 450 0.34 23.03 10.55
C TYR A 450 1.78 22.54 10.72
N ILE A 451 2.32 22.60 11.94
CA ILE A 451 3.66 22.08 12.25
C ILE A 451 3.71 20.58 11.96
N SER A 452 2.71 19.82 12.39
CA SER A 452 2.61 18.39 12.11
C SER A 452 2.59 18.11 10.61
N ALA A 453 1.79 18.83 9.81
CA ALA A 453 1.72 18.66 8.37
C ALA A 453 3.05 19.01 7.69
N VAL A 454 3.76 20.03 8.16
CA VAL A 454 5.13 20.35 7.71
C VAL A 454 6.09 19.21 8.04
N THR A 455 6.09 18.72 9.27
CA THR A 455 6.96 17.62 9.71
C THR A 455 6.68 16.34 8.93
N THR A 456 5.41 16.00 8.71
CA THR A 456 5.01 14.83 7.91
C THR A 456 5.36 15.00 6.44
N ALA A 457 5.19 16.19 5.86
CA ALA A 457 5.64 16.45 4.48
C ALA A 457 7.17 16.29 4.36
N GLN A 458 7.94 16.84 5.30
CA GLN A 458 9.39 16.68 5.34
C GLN A 458 9.81 15.22 5.54
N SER A 459 9.10 14.48 6.39
CA SER A 459 9.30 13.05 6.58
C SER A 459 8.92 12.23 5.36
N LEU A 460 8.31 12.83 4.33
CA LEU A 460 8.05 12.31 2.98
C LEU A 460 8.99 12.89 1.90
N LEU A 461 9.99 13.72 2.27
CA LEU A 461 10.84 14.51 1.37
C LEU A 461 10.06 15.49 0.48
N LEU A 462 8.91 15.95 0.98
CA LEU A 462 8.06 16.94 0.34
C LEU A 462 8.11 18.26 1.10
N THR A 463 7.73 19.34 0.42
CA THR A 463 7.75 20.70 0.99
C THR A 463 6.39 21.35 0.80
N LEU A 464 5.85 22.00 1.84
CA LEU A 464 4.67 22.86 1.70
C LEU A 464 5.04 24.18 1.01
N ASN A 465 4.16 24.65 0.14
CA ASN A 465 4.28 25.94 -0.51
C ASN A 465 3.99 27.06 0.51
N ALA A 466 5.05 27.67 1.04
CA ALA A 466 4.94 28.69 2.07
C ALA A 466 4.14 29.95 1.65
N GLU A 467 4.01 30.22 0.35
CA GLU A 467 3.23 31.36 -0.16
C GLU A 467 1.74 31.05 -0.29
N ARG A 468 1.41 29.79 -0.59
CA ARG A 468 0.02 29.32 -0.69
C ARG A 468 -0.54 28.81 0.62
N THR A 469 0.32 28.35 1.52
CA THR A 469 -0.11 27.78 2.79
C THR A 469 -0.43 28.85 3.82
N GLY A 470 -1.62 28.80 4.42
CA GLY A 470 -2.04 29.79 5.39
C GLY A 470 -3.26 29.36 6.21
N LEU A 471 -3.51 30.12 7.28
CA LEU A 471 -4.68 29.97 8.12
C LEU A 471 -5.88 30.71 7.51
N LEU A 472 -6.96 29.98 7.25
CA LEU A 472 -8.27 30.45 6.84
C LEU A 472 -9.22 30.48 8.04
N ASP A 473 -10.05 31.52 8.09
CA ASP A 473 -11.23 31.61 8.96
C ASP A 473 -12.44 31.25 8.09
N THR A 474 -13.01 30.06 8.29
CA THR A 474 -14.07 29.51 7.43
C THR A 474 -15.41 30.19 7.65
N ARG A 475 -15.54 31.03 8.70
CA ARG A 475 -16.73 31.87 8.92
C ARG A 475 -16.82 33.02 7.91
N LEU A 476 -15.71 33.34 7.24
CA LEU A 476 -15.66 34.30 6.15
C LEU A 476 -15.67 33.55 4.81
N PRO A 477 -16.13 34.20 3.72
CA PRO A 477 -16.02 33.61 2.40
C PRO A 477 -14.56 33.26 2.06
N PHE A 478 -14.33 32.05 1.57
CA PHE A 478 -13.00 31.55 1.22
C PHE A 478 -13.02 30.82 -0.11
N ARG A 479 -11.83 30.54 -0.65
CA ARG A 479 -11.68 29.81 -1.91
C ARG A 479 -10.88 28.54 -1.74
N PHE A 480 -11.34 27.48 -2.39
CA PHE A 480 -10.65 26.20 -2.48
C PHE A 480 -10.95 25.58 -3.84
N LEU A 481 -9.92 25.06 -4.52
CA LEU A 481 -10.05 24.41 -5.85
C LEU A 481 -10.76 25.27 -6.91
N GLY A 482 -10.57 26.59 -6.85
CA GLY A 482 -11.21 27.54 -7.76
C GLY A 482 -12.68 27.83 -7.46
N CYS A 483 -13.28 27.18 -6.45
CA CYS A 483 -14.63 27.45 -5.96
C CYS A 483 -14.60 28.47 -4.82
N GLU A 484 -15.61 29.33 -4.75
CA GLU A 484 -15.82 30.25 -3.63
C GLU A 484 -16.93 29.73 -2.73
N PHE A 485 -16.62 29.56 -1.44
CA PHE A 485 -17.53 29.08 -0.42
C PHE A 485 -17.95 30.23 0.47
N SER A 486 -19.26 30.35 0.72
CA SER A 486 -19.78 31.29 1.72
C SER A 486 -20.95 30.69 2.48
N PHE A 487 -21.04 31.01 3.77
CA PHE A 487 -22.12 30.54 4.62
C PHE A 487 -23.21 31.60 4.77
N LYS A 488 -24.45 31.29 4.38
CA LYS A 488 -25.64 32.14 4.52
C LYS A 488 -26.85 31.31 4.98
N GLY A 489 -26.79 30.77 6.20
CA GLY A 489 -27.79 29.83 6.72
C GLY A 489 -27.60 28.39 6.21
N ALA A 490 -27.03 28.24 5.01
CA ALA A 490 -26.43 27.03 4.47
C ALA A 490 -25.15 27.42 3.70
N TRP A 491 -24.26 26.44 3.46
CA TRP A 491 -23.12 26.63 2.56
C TRP A 491 -23.60 26.88 1.13
N THR A 492 -22.97 27.85 0.48
CA THR A 492 -23.20 28.17 -0.93
C THR A 492 -21.87 28.15 -1.65
N THR A 493 -21.83 27.46 -2.78
CA THR A 493 -20.64 27.31 -3.63
C THR A 493 -20.87 28.04 -4.94
N ASN A 494 -19.91 28.87 -5.35
CA ASN A 494 -19.97 29.58 -6.62
C ASN A 494 -18.68 29.35 -7.43
N TYR A 495 -18.82 29.15 -8.74
CA TYR A 495 -17.71 29.05 -9.68
C TYR A 495 -17.50 30.44 -10.33
N PRO A 496 -16.52 31.24 -9.89
CA PRO A 496 -16.26 32.54 -10.50
C PRO A 496 -15.85 32.37 -11.97
N ALA A 497 -16.39 33.22 -12.86
CA ALA A 497 -16.18 33.16 -14.32
C ALA A 497 -14.74 33.46 -14.78
N ALA A 498 -13.87 33.90 -13.87
CA ALA A 498 -12.44 34.14 -14.12
C ALA A 498 -11.63 33.95 -12.81
N PRO A 499 -10.34 33.56 -12.88
CA PRO A 499 -9.46 33.54 -11.72
C PRO A 499 -9.24 34.98 -11.22
N VAL A 500 -10.01 35.41 -10.23
CA VAL A 500 -9.83 36.71 -9.56
C VAL A 500 -8.87 36.51 -8.38
N HIS A 501 -7.77 37.24 -8.27
CA HIS A 501 -6.98 37.29 -7.03
C HIS A 501 -7.79 38.02 -5.95
N LEU A 502 -8.08 37.37 -4.81
CA LEU A 502 -8.72 38.02 -3.65
C LEU A 502 -7.99 37.70 -2.34
N ASP A 503 -7.80 38.76 -1.55
CA ASP A 503 -7.04 38.92 -0.31
C ASP A 503 -7.66 38.23 0.93
N ALA A 504 -8.17 37.01 0.82
CA ALA A 504 -8.59 36.24 2.01
C ALA A 504 -7.40 35.55 2.71
N ARG A 505 -6.27 35.39 2.01
CA ARG A 505 -5.03 34.87 2.60
C ARG A 505 -4.36 35.95 3.43
N ARG A 506 -4.51 35.88 4.75
CA ARG A 506 -3.53 36.53 5.62
C ARG A 506 -2.22 35.76 5.50
N ALA A 507 -1.32 36.23 4.64
CA ALA A 507 0.08 35.80 4.62
C ALA A 507 0.69 36.07 6.00
N ASN A 508 0.57 35.10 6.91
CA ASN A 508 0.83 35.34 8.31
C ASN A 508 2.32 35.15 8.56
N LYS A 509 3.13 36.16 8.19
CA LYS A 509 4.57 36.28 8.48
C LYS A 509 4.93 36.09 9.97
N ARG A 510 3.92 36.08 10.87
CA ARG A 510 4.06 35.79 12.30
C ARG A 510 4.23 34.30 12.62
N PHE A 511 3.76 33.37 11.79
CA PHE A 511 3.94 31.93 12.01
C PHE A 511 5.35 31.46 11.68
N GLN A 512 5.94 31.98 10.61
CA GLN A 512 7.30 31.62 10.17
C GLN A 512 8.41 32.07 11.13
N ARG A 513 8.13 33.00 12.07
CA ARG A 513 9.15 33.59 12.95
C ARG A 513 9.23 32.98 14.36
N LYS A 514 8.32 32.07 14.73
CA LYS A 514 8.42 31.36 16.01
C LYS A 514 8.71 29.89 15.75
N ARG A 515 10.01 29.55 15.80
CA ARG A 515 10.60 28.20 15.73
C ARG A 515 10.62 27.57 14.32
N ILE A 516 11.55 28.05 13.50
CA ILE A 516 12.42 27.16 12.70
C ILE A 516 13.65 26.91 13.57
#